data_AF-A0A534WUL8-F1
#
_entry.id   AF-A0A534WUL8-F1
#
_cell.length_a   1.000
_cell.length_b   1.000
_cell.length_c   1.000
_cell.angle_alpha   90.00
_cell.angle_beta   90.00
_cell.angle_gamma   90.00
#
_symmetry.space_group_name_H-M   'P 1'
#
loop_
_entity.id
_entity.type
_entity.pdbx_description
1 polymer ?
#
loop_
_entity_poly.entity_id
_entity_poly.type
_entity_poly.pdbx_seq_one_letter_code
_entity_poly.pdbx_strand_id
1 'polypeptide(L)'
;MRGDRRALGAVAGILAIALVGVAAARSRRSLIRVRWEPPPAEGVAGYRLYTRPLDATYGDPRDVGLPPADSDGSLRALVPGLKGSGDFAFAMTAYTADGAESALSNELVLYAPAVHAACTELRCETRDDCVVAPSPDGLTCYQDDPCNTGGCAGGACAVTAPAISADDVPVRFVVRRVGRRGRLVAGAALPGPLPLEAALAGTTIELRDAAGKLLYVATLPGGAFRWTGHRRALVYRRAGRRKAPPGTNGLTRVELRMAGNGADLSLHAVAGSLASVPTDERLLWVLRLGDRCARNLAVLCRAAGHGATYCG
;
A
#
# COMPACT_ATOMS: atom_id res chain seq x y z
N MET A 1 -79.61 -21.09 22.03
CA MET A 1 -79.17 -22.26 22.82
C MET A 1 -77.89 -22.83 22.20
N ARG A 2 -76.85 -23.01 23.02
CA ARG A 2 -75.56 -23.72 22.80
C ARG A 2 -74.75 -23.26 21.56
N GLY A 3 -73.54 -22.72 21.67
CA GLY A 3 -72.50 -22.98 22.66
C GLY A 3 -71.34 -23.69 21.97
N ASP A 4 -70.30 -22.91 21.68
CA ASP A 4 -68.90 -23.22 22.01
C ASP A 4 -68.17 -24.36 21.24
N ARG A 5 -67.14 -24.00 20.45
CA ARG A 5 -65.70 -24.32 20.69
C ARG A 5 -64.82 -24.38 19.43
N ARG A 6 -63.90 -23.40 19.38
CA ARG A 6 -62.44 -23.49 19.14
C ARG A 6 -61.89 -24.50 18.10
N ALA A 7 -61.10 -23.97 17.15
CA ALA A 7 -59.77 -24.52 16.84
C ALA A 7 -58.86 -23.42 16.26
N LEU A 8 -57.78 -23.11 17.00
CA LEU A 8 -56.63 -22.34 16.56
C LEU A 8 -55.76 -23.17 15.60
N GLY A 9 -55.05 -22.50 14.69
CA GLY A 9 -53.92 -23.08 13.95
C GLY A 9 -53.09 -21.99 13.30
N ALA A 10 -52.16 -21.43 14.07
CA ALA A 10 -51.31 -20.30 13.74
C ALA A 10 -50.48 -20.49 12.46
N VAL A 11 -50.52 -19.50 11.56
CA VAL A 11 -49.57 -19.37 10.45
C VAL A 11 -48.22 -18.95 11.05
N ALA A 12 -47.32 -19.90 11.24
CA ALA A 12 -45.94 -19.64 11.62
C ALA A 12 -45.19 -19.03 10.42
N GLY A 13 -45.28 -17.70 10.29
CA GLY A 13 -44.41 -16.94 9.38
C GLY A 13 -42.99 -16.94 9.93
N ILE A 14 -42.10 -17.72 9.30
CA ILE A 14 -40.66 -17.67 9.56
C ILE A 14 -40.15 -16.32 9.05
N LEU A 15 -40.07 -15.33 9.94
CA LEU A 15 -39.38 -14.07 9.66
C LEU A 15 -37.87 -14.33 9.76
N ALA A 16 -37.25 -14.68 8.63
CA ALA A 16 -35.80 -14.72 8.52
C ALA A 16 -35.26 -13.28 8.61
N ILE A 17 -34.87 -12.85 9.82
CA ILE A 17 -34.11 -11.62 10.02
C ILE A 17 -32.74 -11.84 9.39
N ALA A 18 -32.59 -11.42 8.13
CA ALA A 18 -31.30 -11.26 7.51
C ALA A 18 -30.55 -10.15 8.27
N LEU A 19 -29.74 -10.55 9.24
CA LEU A 19 -28.68 -9.70 9.80
C LEU A 19 -27.71 -9.40 8.66
N VAL A 20 -28.01 -8.34 7.90
CA VAL A 20 -27.07 -7.71 6.99
C VAL A 20 -26.00 -7.09 7.89
N GLY A 21 -24.97 -7.89 8.16
CA GLY A 21 -23.74 -7.39 8.76
C GLY A 21 -23.14 -6.38 7.79
N VAL A 22 -23.42 -5.09 8.02
CA VAL A 22 -22.64 -4.00 7.48
C VAL A 22 -21.21 -4.23 7.96
N ALA A 23 -20.40 -4.83 7.10
CA ALA A 23 -18.96 -4.79 7.25
C ALA A 23 -18.59 -3.31 7.11
N ALA A 24 -18.50 -2.62 8.26
CA ALA A 24 -18.02 -1.26 8.30
C ALA A 24 -16.67 -1.25 7.58
N ALA A 25 -16.61 -0.55 6.44
CA ALA A 25 -15.35 -0.19 5.83
C ALA A 25 -14.56 0.54 6.91
N ARG A 26 -13.58 -0.14 7.51
CA ARG A 26 -12.66 0.49 8.46
C ARG A 26 -11.83 1.43 7.62
N SER A 27 -12.29 2.68 7.49
CA SER A 27 -11.44 3.79 7.08
C SER A 27 -10.25 3.75 8.04
N ARG A 28 -9.07 3.40 7.51
CA ARG A 28 -7.82 3.51 8.26
C ARG A 28 -7.55 5.00 8.38
N ARG A 29 -8.08 5.63 9.44
CA ARG A 29 -7.66 6.97 9.80
C ARG A 29 -6.21 6.86 10.27
N SER A 30 -5.28 7.35 9.47
CA SER A 30 -3.92 7.62 9.93
C SER A 30 -3.98 8.67 11.04
N LEU A 31 -3.12 8.53 12.03
CA LEU A 31 -2.93 9.53 13.09
C LEU A 31 -1.49 9.99 12.98
N ILE A 32 -1.27 11.29 12.80
CA ILE A 32 0.06 11.89 12.79
C ILE A 32 0.30 12.45 14.17
N ARG A 33 1.45 12.14 14.78
CA ARG A 33 1.88 12.75 16.03
C ARG A 33 2.85 13.87 15.71
N VAL A 34 2.52 15.08 16.14
CA VAL A 34 3.42 16.23 16.06
C VAL A 34 3.90 16.51 17.48
N ARG A 35 5.21 16.74 17.63
CA ARG A 35 5.87 17.03 18.90
C ARG A 35 6.75 18.26 18.72
N TRP A 36 6.71 19.17 19.68
CA TRP A 36 7.45 20.43 19.62
C TRP A 36 7.91 20.85 21.02
N GLU A 37 8.91 21.72 21.07
CA GLU A 37 9.34 22.37 22.30
C GLU A 37 8.59 23.72 22.43
N PRO A 38 7.92 23.99 23.55
CA PRO A 38 7.24 25.27 23.74
C PRO A 38 8.27 26.40 23.83
N PRO A 39 8.01 27.59 23.23
CA PRO A 39 8.88 28.73 23.44
C PRO A 39 8.85 29.14 24.92
N PRO A 40 9.92 29.77 25.44
CA PRO A 40 10.01 30.19 26.84
C PRO A 40 9.07 31.36 27.23
N ALA A 41 8.15 31.77 26.33
CA ALA A 41 7.32 32.94 26.52
C ALA A 41 6.12 32.68 27.45
N GLU A 42 5.91 33.57 28.42
CA GLU A 42 4.68 33.61 29.21
C GLU A 42 3.49 34.08 28.34
N GLY A 43 2.31 33.50 28.56
CA GLY A 43 1.07 33.94 27.89
C GLY A 43 0.62 33.15 26.66
N VAL A 44 1.25 32.00 26.37
CA VAL A 44 0.76 31.08 25.33
C VAL A 44 -0.57 30.45 25.78
N ALA A 45 -1.64 30.72 25.03
CA ALA A 45 -2.97 30.15 25.24
C ALA A 45 -3.20 28.85 24.45
N GLY A 46 -2.37 28.59 23.43
CA GLY A 46 -2.37 27.33 22.68
C GLY A 46 -1.57 27.43 21.38
N TYR A 47 -1.75 26.45 20.50
CA TYR A 47 -1.03 26.34 19.24
C TYR A 47 -1.95 26.07 18.06
N ARG A 48 -1.57 26.57 16.88
CA ARG A 48 -2.18 26.23 15.60
C ARG A 48 -1.18 25.46 14.74
N LEU A 49 -1.67 24.38 14.15
CA LEU A 49 -0.93 23.53 13.22
C LEU A 49 -1.32 23.85 11.79
N TYR A 50 -0.33 24.21 11.00
CA TYR A 50 -0.42 24.43 9.57
C TYR A 50 0.05 23.19 8.83
N THR A 51 -0.70 22.78 7.80
CA THR A 51 -0.34 21.64 6.95
C THR A 51 -0.46 22.00 5.48
N ARG A 52 0.52 21.56 4.68
CA ARG A 52 0.50 21.71 3.22
C ARG A 52 1.07 20.49 2.53
N PRO A 53 0.54 20.08 1.38
CA PRO A 53 1.31 19.31 0.41
C PRO A 53 2.62 20.05 0.04
N LEU A 54 3.70 19.32 -0.24
CA LEU A 54 4.98 19.96 -0.62
C LEU A 54 4.88 20.84 -1.87
N ASP A 55 3.95 20.54 -2.77
CA ASP A 55 3.69 21.25 -4.03
C ASP A 55 2.57 22.31 -3.93
N ALA A 56 2.06 22.57 -2.73
CA ALA A 56 0.98 23.52 -2.51
C ALA A 56 1.25 24.47 -1.33
N THR A 57 0.40 25.48 -1.21
CA THR A 57 0.38 26.41 -0.08
C THR A 57 -0.29 25.78 1.15
N TYR A 58 -0.05 26.36 2.32
CA TYR A 58 -0.76 26.01 3.55
C TYR A 58 -2.27 26.12 3.42
N GLY A 59 -2.97 25.10 3.91
CA GLY A 59 -4.42 25.10 4.08
C GLY A 59 -4.83 25.79 5.39
N ASP A 60 -6.12 25.67 5.73
CA ASP A 60 -6.65 26.23 6.97
C ASP A 60 -5.94 25.64 8.21
N PRO A 61 -5.49 26.49 9.15
CA PRO A 61 -4.82 26.02 10.35
C PRO A 61 -5.77 25.25 11.26
N ARG A 62 -5.24 24.18 11.86
CA ARG A 62 -5.94 23.41 12.89
C ARG A 62 -5.51 23.89 14.27
N ASP A 63 -6.47 24.33 15.07
CA ASP A 63 -6.24 24.57 16.49
C ASP A 63 -6.01 23.24 17.22
N VAL A 64 -4.89 23.13 17.92
CA VAL A 64 -4.53 21.97 18.76
C VAL A 64 -4.54 22.30 20.25
N GLY A 65 -4.91 23.53 20.61
CA GLY A 65 -4.95 24.02 21.99
C GLY A 65 -3.60 24.01 22.69
N LEU A 66 -3.63 23.97 24.02
CA LEU A 66 -2.45 23.85 24.87
C LEU A 66 -2.44 22.43 25.50
N PRO A 67 -1.79 21.44 24.87
CA PRO A 67 -1.69 20.10 25.44
C PRO A 67 -0.82 20.10 26.70
N PRO A 68 -0.98 19.09 27.58
CA PRO A 68 -0.07 18.90 28.70
C PRO A 68 1.36 18.60 28.20
N ALA A 69 2.35 19.07 28.95
CA ALA A 69 3.75 18.76 28.67
C ALA A 69 4.12 17.33 29.05
N ASP A 70 4.96 16.71 28.23
CA ASP A 70 5.64 15.46 28.52
C ASP A 70 6.73 15.66 29.58
N SER A 71 7.28 14.57 30.12
CA SER A 71 8.28 14.61 31.21
C SER A 71 9.55 15.38 30.89
N ASP A 72 9.83 15.58 29.60
CA ASP A 72 10.97 16.36 29.08
C ASP A 72 10.60 17.80 28.70
N GLY A 73 9.40 18.26 29.06
CA GLY A 73 8.92 19.62 28.81
C GLY A 73 8.37 19.86 27.40
N SER A 74 8.44 18.87 26.51
CA SER A 74 7.88 19.00 25.16
C SER A 74 6.35 18.84 25.14
N LEU A 75 5.73 19.40 24.11
CA LEU A 75 4.30 19.31 23.86
C LEU A 75 4.02 18.35 22.69
N ARG A 76 2.85 17.71 22.71
CA ARG A 76 2.43 16.78 21.66
C ARG A 76 0.94 16.90 21.32
N ALA A 77 0.62 16.67 20.05
CA ALA A 77 -0.76 16.56 19.56
C ALA A 77 -0.91 15.43 18.53
N LEU A 78 -2.10 14.82 18.52
CA LEU A 78 -2.51 13.84 17.52
C LEU A 78 -3.39 14.50 16.47
N VAL A 79 -2.96 14.42 15.21
CA VAL A 79 -3.63 15.01 14.05
C VAL A 79 -4.33 13.88 13.29
N PRO A 80 -5.67 13.83 13.30
CA PRO A 80 -6.40 12.79 12.59
C PRO A 80 -6.37 13.03 11.08
N GLY A 81 -5.96 11.99 10.35
CA GLY A 81 -6.18 11.72 8.93
C GLY A 81 -6.04 12.94 8.03
N LEU A 82 -4.80 13.24 7.61
CA LEU A 82 -4.61 14.12 6.46
C LEU A 82 -5.36 13.54 5.26
N LYS A 83 -6.13 14.39 4.59
CA LYS A 83 -6.82 14.02 3.37
C LYS A 83 -5.78 14.02 2.25
N GLY A 84 -5.48 12.84 1.71
CA GLY A 84 -4.56 12.65 0.60
C GLY A 84 -3.42 11.69 0.92
N SER A 85 -2.94 10.98 -0.10
CA SER A 85 -1.64 10.33 -0.11
C SER A 85 -0.62 11.30 -0.69
N GLY A 86 0.48 11.55 0.01
CA GLY A 86 1.51 12.48 -0.45
C GLY A 86 2.36 13.05 0.68
N ASP A 87 3.40 13.78 0.30
CA ASP A 87 4.32 14.42 1.23
C ASP A 87 3.73 15.72 1.75
N PHE A 88 3.82 15.91 3.07
CA PHE A 88 3.28 17.05 3.76
C PHE A 88 4.37 17.78 4.54
N ALA A 89 4.33 19.11 4.51
CA ALA A 89 5.03 19.95 5.45
C ALA A 89 4.07 20.40 6.57
N PHE A 90 4.63 20.51 7.77
CA PHE A 90 3.95 20.93 8.99
C PHE A 90 4.73 22.10 9.57
N ALA A 91 4.02 23.13 9.97
CA ALA A 91 4.57 24.23 10.76
C ALA A 91 3.57 24.61 11.85
N MET A 92 4.05 25.24 12.91
CA MET A 92 3.23 25.61 14.05
C MET A 92 3.42 27.07 14.41
N THR A 93 2.36 27.65 14.95
CA THR A 93 2.39 28.93 15.66
C THR A 93 1.89 28.72 17.08
N ALA A 94 2.45 29.45 18.03
CA ALA A 94 1.82 29.71 19.31
C ALA A 94 0.86 30.90 19.17
N TYR A 95 -0.25 30.90 19.92
CA TYR A 95 -1.16 32.04 20.02
C TYR A 95 -1.42 32.46 21.48
N THR A 96 -1.68 33.74 21.68
CA THR A 96 -2.03 34.35 22.98
C THR A 96 -3.53 34.38 23.23
N ALA A 97 -3.99 34.78 24.42
CA ALA A 97 -5.41 34.72 24.81
C ALA A 97 -6.36 35.56 23.91
N ASP A 98 -5.84 36.61 23.27
CA ASP A 98 -6.52 37.44 22.27
C ASP A 98 -6.46 36.85 20.84
N GLY A 99 -5.78 35.71 20.67
CA GLY A 99 -5.67 34.98 19.41
C GLY A 99 -4.57 35.47 18.47
N ALA A 100 -3.70 36.40 18.93
CA ALA A 100 -2.56 36.85 18.14
C ALA A 100 -1.55 35.71 17.99
N GLU A 101 -1.10 35.46 16.75
CA GLU A 101 -0.17 34.38 16.42
C GLU A 101 1.28 34.87 16.34
N SER A 102 2.18 34.00 16.77
CA SER A 102 3.62 34.12 16.53
C SER A 102 4.00 33.84 15.06
N ALA A 103 5.27 34.06 14.72
CA ALA A 103 5.82 33.58 13.45
C ALA A 103 5.76 32.03 13.39
N LEU A 104 5.66 31.50 12.16
CA LEU A 104 5.73 30.06 11.93
C LEU A 104 7.05 29.47 12.44
N SER A 105 6.97 28.27 13.03
CA SER A 105 8.13 27.42 13.28
C SER A 105 8.86 27.06 11.99
N ASN A 106 10.03 26.44 12.10
CA ASN A 106 10.59 25.70 10.98
C ASN A 106 9.60 24.64 10.48
N GLU A 107 9.68 24.31 9.19
CA GLU A 107 8.87 23.24 8.62
C GLU A 107 9.45 21.87 9.03
N LEU A 108 8.57 20.99 9.53
CA LEU A 108 8.83 19.55 9.60
C LEU A 108 8.19 18.92 8.37
N VAL A 109 8.94 18.14 7.60
CA VAL A 109 8.39 17.41 6.46
C VAL A 109 8.10 15.98 6.88
N LEU A 110 6.83 15.60 6.85
CA LEU A 110 6.43 14.20 6.79
C LEU A 110 6.22 13.89 5.32
N TYR A 111 7.23 13.27 4.71
CA TYR A 111 6.96 12.53 3.50
C TYR A 111 5.81 11.57 3.82
N ALA A 112 4.85 11.41 2.90
CA ALA A 112 4.08 10.17 2.92
C ALA A 112 5.10 9.04 3.05
N PRO A 113 4.73 7.84 3.48
CA PRO A 113 5.59 6.72 3.17
C PRO A 113 5.77 6.70 1.64
N ALA A 114 6.75 7.42 1.12
CA ALA A 114 7.25 7.35 -0.21
C ALA A 114 8.15 6.14 -0.09
N VAL A 115 7.53 4.96 -0.11
CA VAL A 115 8.24 3.79 -0.61
C VAL A 115 9.55 3.58 0.20
N HIS A 116 9.50 3.70 1.53
CA HIS A 116 10.47 3.09 2.43
C HIS A 116 9.86 1.77 2.89
N ALA A 117 10.21 0.66 2.25
CA ALA A 117 10.07 -0.62 2.92
C ALA A 117 11.02 -0.63 4.13
N ALA A 118 10.47 -0.19 5.26
CA ALA A 118 10.67 -0.66 6.63
C ALA A 118 12.11 -0.89 7.08
N CYS A 119 13.01 0.08 6.93
CA CYS A 119 14.18 0.13 7.83
C CYS A 119 13.86 0.77 9.17
N THR A 120 12.66 1.33 9.30
CA THR A 120 12.09 1.67 10.59
C THR A 120 10.70 1.06 10.72
N GLU A 121 10.35 0.64 11.92
CA GLU A 121 9.02 0.16 12.27
C GLU A 121 8.46 0.94 13.46
N LEU A 122 7.14 1.09 13.49
CA LEU A 122 6.46 1.67 14.63
C LEU A 122 6.27 0.57 15.68
N ARG A 123 6.92 0.70 16.82
CA ARG A 123 6.75 -0.17 17.99
C ARG A 123 5.92 0.56 19.01
N CYS A 124 4.79 -0.02 19.39
CA CYS A 124 3.88 0.55 20.36
C CYS A 124 3.73 -0.39 21.55
N GLU A 125 4.04 0.08 22.75
CA GLU A 125 3.71 -0.64 23.99
C GLU A 125 2.25 -0.40 24.38
N THR A 126 1.77 0.82 24.15
CA THR A 126 0.36 1.19 24.28
C THR A 126 -0.10 1.96 23.05
N ARG A 127 -1.41 2.21 22.93
CA ARG A 127 -1.97 2.98 21.80
C ARG A 127 -1.35 4.37 21.67
N ASP A 128 -0.99 4.98 22.79
CA ASP A 128 -0.52 6.36 22.85
C ASP A 128 1.02 6.44 23.01
N ASP A 129 1.67 5.30 23.28
CA ASP A 129 3.11 5.19 23.42
C ASP A 129 3.71 4.34 22.29
N CYS A 130 4.08 5.04 21.23
CA CYS A 130 4.66 4.46 20.03
C CYS A 130 5.97 5.15 19.72
N VAL A 131 7.01 4.37 19.45
CA VAL A 131 8.31 4.83 19.02
C VAL A 131 8.62 4.31 17.62
N VAL A 132 9.37 5.09 16.85
CA VAL A 132 9.94 4.64 15.58
C VAL A 132 11.27 3.98 15.92
N ALA A 133 11.35 2.66 15.74
CA ALA A 133 12.55 1.88 15.99
C ALA A 133 13.17 1.42 14.67
N PRO A 134 14.50 1.22 14.61
CA PRO A 134 15.12 0.58 13.46
C PRO A 134 14.60 -0.85 13.33
N SER A 135 14.24 -1.22 12.11
CA SER A 135 13.97 -2.61 11.75
C SER A 135 15.28 -3.42 11.72
N PRO A 136 15.22 -4.76 11.84
CA PRO A 136 16.40 -5.61 11.74
C PRO A 136 17.27 -5.34 10.52
N ASP A 137 18.58 -5.26 10.73
CA ASP A 137 19.56 -5.11 9.66
C ASP A 137 19.49 -6.29 8.68
N GLY A 138 19.76 -6.01 7.40
CA GLY A 138 19.69 -6.99 6.31
C GLY A 138 18.28 -7.26 5.77
N LEU A 139 17.23 -6.70 6.39
CA LEU A 139 15.89 -6.70 5.78
C LEU A 139 15.94 -5.97 4.44
N THR A 140 15.32 -6.57 3.41
CA THR A 140 15.27 -5.96 2.08
C THR A 140 14.46 -4.67 2.13
N CYS A 141 15.07 -3.60 1.64
CA CYS A 141 14.49 -2.27 1.56
C CYS A 141 14.74 -1.68 0.17
N TYR A 142 14.26 -0.48 -0.06
CA TYR A 142 14.59 0.32 -1.24
C TYR A 142 14.45 1.81 -0.89
N GLN A 143 15.12 2.67 -1.66
CA GLN A 143 15.04 4.14 -1.53
C GLN A 143 14.39 4.70 -2.79
N ASP A 144 13.21 5.30 -2.63
CA ASP A 144 12.36 5.98 -3.63
C ASP A 144 11.84 5.11 -4.79
N ASP A 145 12.63 4.11 -5.12
CA ASP A 145 12.53 3.28 -6.29
C ASP A 145 12.63 1.81 -5.84
N PRO A 146 11.57 1.01 -5.99
CA PRO A 146 11.58 -0.39 -5.60
C PRO A 146 12.58 -1.24 -6.41
N CYS A 147 13.01 -0.82 -7.59
CA CYS A 147 14.07 -1.48 -8.34
C CYS A 147 15.46 -1.32 -7.71
N ASN A 148 15.67 -0.31 -6.87
CA ASN A 148 16.92 -0.14 -6.12
C ASN A 148 16.81 -0.91 -4.81
N THR A 149 17.09 -2.21 -4.85
CA THR A 149 17.04 -3.03 -3.64
C THR A 149 18.27 -2.79 -2.77
N GLY A 150 18.04 -2.46 -1.51
CA GLY A 150 19.04 -2.35 -0.47
C GLY A 150 18.78 -3.31 0.69
N GLY A 151 19.66 -3.24 1.69
CA GLY A 151 19.46 -3.85 3.00
C GLY A 151 19.35 -2.78 4.08
N CYS A 152 18.50 -2.99 5.06
CA CYS A 152 18.46 -2.12 6.23
C CYS A 152 19.78 -2.17 6.98
N ALA A 153 20.28 -1.01 7.38
CA ALA A 153 21.48 -0.83 8.18
C ALA A 153 21.25 0.37 9.11
N GLY A 154 21.12 0.12 10.41
CA GLY A 154 21.00 1.17 11.42
C GLY A 154 19.78 2.07 11.25
N GLY A 155 18.65 1.52 10.78
CA GLY A 155 17.44 2.29 10.54
C GLY A 155 17.32 2.93 9.15
N ALA A 156 18.41 2.94 8.38
CA ALA A 156 18.44 3.46 7.02
C ALA A 156 18.49 2.32 5.99
N CYS A 157 18.03 2.58 4.77
CA CYS A 157 18.20 1.63 3.68
C CYS A 157 19.55 1.88 2.98
N ALA A 158 20.48 0.94 3.13
CA ALA A 158 21.73 0.96 2.39
C ALA A 158 21.52 0.26 1.04
N VAL A 159 21.48 1.03 -0.05
CA VAL A 159 21.38 0.47 -1.41
C VAL A 159 22.67 -0.28 -1.72
N THR A 160 22.58 -1.61 -1.79
CA THR A 160 23.72 -2.51 -2.03
C THR A 160 23.90 -2.87 -3.49
N ALA A 161 22.84 -2.77 -4.31
CA ALA A 161 22.92 -2.88 -5.76
C ALA A 161 21.74 -2.15 -6.43
N PRO A 162 22.00 -1.18 -7.34
CA PRO A 162 20.94 -0.68 -8.22
C PRO A 162 20.54 -1.79 -9.22
N ALA A 163 19.28 -1.82 -9.64
CA ALA A 163 18.92 -2.64 -10.80
C ALA A 163 19.70 -2.13 -12.02
N ILE A 164 20.22 -3.06 -12.84
CA ILE A 164 21.03 -2.73 -14.03
C ILE A 164 20.22 -1.86 -15.02
N SER A 165 18.90 -2.06 -15.07
CA SER A 165 17.96 -1.15 -15.73
C SER A 165 16.67 -1.07 -14.92
N ALA A 166 16.15 0.15 -14.82
CA ALA A 166 14.89 0.51 -14.19
C ALA A 166 13.98 1.07 -15.28
N ASP A 167 13.10 0.22 -15.81
CA ASP A 167 12.24 0.60 -16.93
C ASP A 167 10.83 0.95 -16.42
N ASP A 168 10.35 2.16 -16.72
CA ASP A 168 8.95 2.51 -16.51
C ASP A 168 8.08 1.80 -17.55
N VAL A 169 7.20 0.91 -17.08
CA VAL A 169 6.37 0.06 -17.95
C VAL A 169 4.89 0.41 -17.85
N PRO A 170 4.20 0.58 -19.00
CA PRO A 170 2.75 0.64 -18.98
C PRO A 170 2.21 -0.74 -18.59
N VAL A 171 1.49 -0.78 -17.48
CA VAL A 171 0.83 -1.98 -16.97
C VAL A 171 -0.66 -1.72 -16.82
N ARG A 172 -1.46 -2.71 -17.20
CA ARG A 172 -2.90 -2.73 -16.94
C ARG A 172 -3.25 -4.00 -16.22
N PHE A 173 -4.02 -3.89 -15.14
CA PHE A 173 -4.49 -5.06 -14.43
C PHE A 173 -5.88 -4.87 -13.85
N VAL A 174 -6.54 -5.99 -13.64
CA VAL A 174 -7.85 -6.08 -13.01
C VAL A 174 -7.77 -7.06 -11.87
N VAL A 175 -8.29 -6.67 -10.71
CA VAL A 175 -8.49 -7.57 -9.58
C VAL A 175 -9.98 -7.70 -9.31
N ARG A 176 -10.51 -8.92 -9.44
CA ARG A 176 -11.92 -9.22 -9.15
C ARG A 176 -12.04 -10.06 -7.90
N ARG A 177 -12.87 -9.64 -6.95
CA ARG A 177 -13.16 -10.44 -5.76
C ARG A 177 -13.93 -11.72 -6.14
N VAL A 178 -13.47 -12.85 -5.62
CA VAL A 178 -14.07 -14.19 -5.80
C VAL A 178 -14.11 -14.86 -4.42
N GLY A 179 -15.25 -14.72 -3.73
CA GLY A 179 -15.37 -15.14 -2.33
C GLY A 179 -14.37 -14.40 -1.44
N ARG A 180 -13.56 -15.15 -0.67
CA ARG A 180 -12.49 -14.62 0.20
C ARG A 180 -11.14 -14.39 -0.51
N ARG A 181 -11.10 -14.53 -1.84
CA ARG A 181 -9.89 -14.38 -2.66
C ARG A 181 -10.08 -13.28 -3.70
N GLY A 182 -8.98 -12.78 -4.25
CA GLY A 182 -8.97 -11.92 -5.43
C GLY A 182 -8.39 -12.66 -6.62
N ARG A 183 -8.98 -12.47 -7.80
CA ARG A 183 -8.46 -12.92 -9.09
C ARG A 183 -7.81 -11.74 -9.80
N LEU A 184 -6.50 -11.77 -9.90
CA LEU A 184 -5.69 -10.81 -10.65
C LEU A 184 -5.52 -11.28 -12.10
N VAL A 185 -5.74 -10.38 -13.04
CA VAL A 185 -5.34 -10.51 -14.44
C VAL A 185 -4.55 -9.26 -14.80
N ALA A 186 -3.30 -9.42 -15.23
CA ALA A 186 -2.41 -8.31 -15.56
C ALA A 186 -1.78 -8.48 -16.94
N GLY A 187 -1.52 -7.36 -17.61
CA GLY A 187 -0.77 -7.27 -18.84
C GLY A 187 0.18 -6.09 -18.82
N ALA A 188 1.40 -6.27 -19.31
CA ALA A 188 2.41 -5.21 -19.43
C ALA A 188 3.22 -5.39 -20.72
N ALA A 189 3.65 -4.28 -21.31
CA ALA A 189 4.63 -4.29 -22.40
C ALA A 189 6.00 -3.99 -21.80
N LEU A 190 6.92 -4.95 -21.89
CA LEU A 190 8.26 -4.86 -21.34
C LEU A 190 9.23 -4.36 -22.41
N PRO A 191 9.98 -3.28 -22.15
CA PRO A 191 10.95 -2.76 -23.10
C PRO A 191 12.12 -3.73 -23.28
N GLY A 192 12.66 -3.70 -24.49
CA GLY A 192 13.85 -4.45 -24.85
C GLY A 192 15.16 -3.70 -24.59
N PRO A 193 16.31 -4.38 -24.65
CA PRO A 193 16.44 -5.81 -24.95
C PRO A 193 16.09 -6.68 -23.73
N LEU A 194 15.25 -7.71 -23.92
CA LEU A 194 14.88 -8.66 -22.89
C LEU A 194 15.55 -10.02 -23.18
N PRO A 195 16.75 -10.30 -22.62
CA PRO A 195 17.42 -11.57 -22.84
C PRO A 195 16.59 -12.72 -22.27
N LEU A 196 16.54 -13.83 -23.02
CA LEU A 196 15.75 -15.00 -22.64
C LEU A 196 16.27 -15.60 -21.32
N GLU A 197 17.57 -15.49 -21.10
CA GLU A 197 18.31 -15.94 -19.92
C GLU A 197 17.79 -15.24 -18.65
N ALA A 198 17.53 -13.93 -18.71
CA ALA A 198 16.98 -13.19 -17.57
C ALA A 198 15.57 -13.66 -17.21
N ALA A 199 14.74 -13.95 -18.22
CA ALA A 199 13.42 -14.54 -17.97
C ALA A 199 13.51 -15.98 -17.43
N LEU A 200 14.53 -16.74 -17.85
CA LEU A 200 14.83 -18.09 -17.37
C LEU A 200 15.58 -18.13 -16.02
N ALA A 201 16.03 -17.00 -15.48
CA ALA A 201 16.52 -16.92 -14.11
C ALA A 201 15.36 -16.95 -13.10
N GLY A 202 14.18 -16.49 -13.51
CA GLY A 202 12.97 -16.45 -12.71
C GLY A 202 12.28 -15.10 -12.79
N THR A 203 11.07 -15.04 -12.26
CA THR A 203 10.24 -13.84 -12.30
C THR A 203 9.64 -13.59 -10.94
N THR A 204 9.81 -12.38 -10.41
CA THR A 204 9.09 -11.92 -9.22
C THR A 204 8.17 -10.77 -9.58
N ILE A 205 6.91 -10.86 -9.16
CA ILE A 205 5.90 -9.83 -9.35
C ILE A 205 5.49 -9.32 -7.99
N GLU A 206 5.49 -8.01 -7.83
CA GLU A 206 5.07 -7.33 -6.61
C GLU A 206 4.01 -6.28 -6.94
N LEU A 207 2.94 -6.29 -6.16
CA LEU A 207 1.99 -5.21 -6.07
C LEU A 207 2.15 -4.57 -4.69
N ARG A 208 2.34 -3.27 -4.68
CA ARG A 208 2.55 -2.47 -3.47
C ARG A 208 1.54 -1.33 -3.45
N ASP A 209 1.16 -0.88 -2.26
CA ASP A 209 0.39 0.36 -2.11
C ASP A 209 1.28 1.58 -2.37
N ALA A 210 0.68 2.78 -2.37
CA ALA A 210 1.41 4.04 -2.49
C ALA A 210 2.51 4.18 -1.43
N ALA A 211 2.34 3.51 -0.27
CA ALA A 211 3.30 3.48 0.82
C ALA A 211 4.53 2.60 0.55
N GLY A 212 4.52 1.84 -0.56
CA GLY A 212 5.48 0.78 -0.84
C GLY A 212 5.20 -0.52 -0.08
N LYS A 213 4.20 -0.57 0.81
CA LYS A 213 3.90 -1.78 1.54
C LYS A 213 3.41 -2.86 0.57
N LEU A 214 3.96 -4.06 0.75
CA LEU A 214 3.64 -5.20 -0.09
C LEU A 214 2.20 -5.68 0.11
N LEU A 215 1.40 -5.60 -0.96
CA LEU A 215 0.02 -6.11 -1.01
C LEU A 215 -0.02 -7.53 -1.57
N TYR A 216 0.85 -7.81 -2.55
CA TYR A 216 0.97 -9.12 -3.16
C TYR A 216 2.38 -9.32 -3.68
N VAL A 217 2.92 -10.52 -3.50
CA VAL A 217 4.16 -10.96 -4.12
C VAL A 217 3.99 -12.37 -4.64
N ALA A 218 4.54 -12.64 -5.82
CA ALA A 218 4.70 -14.00 -6.30
C ALA A 218 6.03 -14.15 -7.04
N THR A 219 6.73 -15.22 -6.72
CA THR A 219 7.99 -15.60 -7.36
C THR A 219 7.78 -16.91 -8.11
N LEU A 220 8.19 -16.91 -9.37
CA LEU A 220 8.15 -18.06 -10.26
C LEU A 220 9.59 -18.39 -10.65
N PRO A 221 10.13 -19.55 -10.24
CA PRO A 221 11.47 -19.95 -10.64
C PRO A 221 11.53 -20.20 -12.14
N GLY A 222 12.67 -19.89 -12.76
CA GLY A 222 12.83 -19.98 -14.21
C GLY A 222 12.56 -21.37 -14.80
N GLY A 223 12.96 -22.43 -14.08
CA GLY A 223 12.68 -23.82 -14.46
C GLY A 223 11.19 -24.21 -14.48
N ALA A 224 10.29 -23.34 -14.01
CA ALA A 224 8.86 -23.54 -14.13
C ALA A 224 8.30 -23.10 -15.50
N PHE A 225 9.04 -22.29 -16.27
CA PHE A 225 8.66 -21.91 -17.61
C PHE A 225 8.91 -23.03 -18.60
N ARG A 226 8.03 -23.11 -19.60
CA ARG A 226 8.25 -23.91 -20.80
C ARG A 226 8.33 -22.99 -22.00
N TRP A 227 9.40 -23.11 -22.78
CA TRP A 227 9.49 -22.44 -24.06
C TRP A 227 8.49 -23.04 -25.06
N THR A 228 7.79 -22.16 -25.77
CA THR A 228 6.84 -22.51 -26.83
C THR A 228 7.30 -21.86 -28.13
N GLY A 229 8.07 -22.60 -28.94
CA GLY A 229 8.76 -22.05 -30.12
C GLY A 229 7.83 -21.39 -31.13
N HIS A 230 6.66 -21.99 -31.42
CA HIS A 230 5.68 -21.45 -32.37
C HIS A 230 5.03 -20.13 -31.92
N ARG A 231 4.99 -19.86 -30.62
CA ARG A 231 4.48 -18.58 -30.06
C ARG A 231 5.60 -17.64 -29.68
N ARG A 232 6.87 -18.07 -29.79
CA ARG A 232 8.05 -17.40 -29.25
C ARG A 232 7.78 -16.91 -27.81
N ALA A 233 7.30 -17.80 -26.95
CA ALA A 233 6.87 -17.43 -25.60
C ALA A 233 7.34 -18.40 -24.52
N LEU A 234 7.72 -17.86 -23.37
CA LEU A 234 7.88 -18.61 -22.12
C LEU A 234 6.54 -18.68 -21.41
N VAL A 235 6.09 -19.89 -21.11
CA VAL A 235 4.76 -20.13 -20.55
C VAL A 235 4.85 -20.96 -19.28
N TYR A 236 4.31 -20.43 -18.20
CA TYR A 236 3.93 -21.18 -17.01
C TYR A 236 2.41 -21.31 -16.97
N ARG A 237 1.94 -22.53 -16.74
CA ARG A 237 0.54 -22.85 -16.43
C ARG A 237 0.53 -23.81 -15.26
N ARG A 238 -0.27 -23.50 -14.25
CA ARG A 238 -0.45 -24.41 -13.11
C ARG A 238 -1.11 -25.70 -13.60
N ALA A 239 -0.37 -26.80 -13.56
CA ALA A 239 -0.84 -28.11 -13.99
C ALA A 239 -1.70 -28.76 -12.89
N GLY A 240 -2.97 -28.34 -12.79
CA GLY A 240 -4.00 -28.98 -11.97
C GLY A 240 -3.56 -29.31 -10.54
N ARG A 241 -3.50 -30.61 -10.20
CA ARG A 241 -3.15 -31.13 -8.86
C ARG A 241 -1.65 -31.13 -8.54
N ARG A 242 -0.76 -30.84 -9.51
CA ARG A 242 0.68 -30.76 -9.22
C ARG A 242 0.95 -29.62 -8.23
N LYS A 243 1.84 -29.88 -7.28
CA LYS A 243 2.29 -28.87 -6.33
C LYS A 243 2.90 -27.71 -7.11
N ALA A 244 2.40 -26.51 -6.86
CA ALA A 244 2.96 -25.32 -7.47
C ALA A 244 4.38 -25.09 -6.91
N PRO A 245 5.31 -24.54 -7.71
CA PRO A 245 6.62 -24.15 -7.20
C PRO A 245 6.49 -23.23 -5.97
N PRO A 246 7.44 -23.29 -5.02
CA PRO A 246 7.50 -22.36 -3.89
C PRO A 246 7.47 -20.91 -4.37
N GLY A 247 6.88 -20.01 -3.57
CA GLY A 247 6.80 -18.58 -3.89
C GLY A 247 5.73 -18.19 -4.92
N THR A 248 5.11 -19.14 -5.64
CA THR A 248 4.14 -18.80 -6.71
C THR A 248 2.86 -18.11 -6.26
N ASN A 249 2.55 -18.10 -4.95
CA ASN A 249 1.44 -17.37 -4.34
C ASN A 249 0.18 -17.23 -5.22
N GLY A 250 -0.40 -18.36 -5.61
CA GLY A 250 -1.64 -18.38 -6.38
C GLY A 250 -1.53 -18.08 -7.87
N LEU A 251 -0.32 -17.93 -8.43
CA LEU A 251 -0.11 -17.84 -9.87
C LEU A 251 -0.66 -19.08 -10.59
N THR A 252 -1.51 -18.83 -11.57
CA THR A 252 -2.17 -19.86 -12.40
C THR A 252 -1.66 -19.86 -13.83
N ARG A 253 -1.27 -18.69 -14.35
CA ARG A 253 -0.65 -18.53 -15.68
C ARG A 253 0.30 -17.35 -15.65
N VAL A 254 1.47 -17.53 -16.25
CA VAL A 254 2.38 -16.45 -16.63
C VAL A 254 2.84 -16.74 -18.06
N GLU A 255 2.78 -15.75 -18.92
CA GLU A 255 3.23 -15.83 -20.30
C GLU A 255 4.06 -14.59 -20.62
N LEU A 256 5.31 -14.81 -21.04
CA LEU A 256 6.19 -13.79 -21.59
C LEU A 256 6.33 -14.09 -23.07
N ARG A 257 5.64 -13.33 -23.90
CA ARG A 257 5.65 -13.49 -25.36
C ARG A 257 6.64 -12.50 -25.96
N MET A 258 7.67 -13.00 -26.62
CA MET A 258 8.70 -12.15 -27.22
C MET A 258 8.09 -11.28 -28.33
N ALA A 259 8.33 -9.97 -28.28
CA ALA A 259 7.81 -8.99 -29.22
C ALA A 259 8.90 -7.97 -29.58
N GLY A 260 9.40 -8.02 -30.82
CA GLY A 260 10.59 -7.24 -31.20
C GLY A 260 11.81 -7.65 -30.36
N ASN A 261 12.45 -6.67 -29.71
CA ASN A 261 13.51 -6.88 -28.72
C ASN A 261 12.99 -6.94 -27.27
N GLY A 262 11.69 -6.71 -27.03
CA GLY A 262 11.03 -6.75 -25.73
C GLY A 262 10.12 -7.97 -25.56
N ALA A 263 9.14 -7.86 -24.66
CA ALA A 263 8.14 -8.92 -24.46
C ALA A 263 6.80 -8.38 -23.94
N ASP A 264 5.70 -9.02 -24.33
CA ASP A 264 4.41 -8.85 -23.68
C ASP A 264 4.29 -9.82 -22.51
N LEU A 265 4.03 -9.30 -21.31
CA LEU A 265 3.68 -10.07 -20.13
C LEU A 265 2.16 -10.25 -20.05
N SER A 266 1.71 -11.47 -19.79
CA SER A 266 0.35 -11.79 -19.36
C SER A 266 0.38 -12.65 -18.10
N LEU A 267 -0.32 -12.22 -17.06
CA LEU A 267 -0.29 -12.85 -15.74
C LEU A 267 -1.70 -13.06 -15.18
N HIS A 268 -1.89 -14.22 -14.55
CA HIS A 268 -3.12 -14.57 -13.85
C HIS A 268 -2.80 -15.17 -12.47
N ALA A 269 -3.39 -14.60 -11.42
CA ALA A 269 -3.25 -15.11 -10.06
C ALA A 269 -4.59 -15.17 -9.33
N VAL A 270 -4.68 -16.08 -8.36
CA VAL A 270 -5.79 -16.14 -7.40
C VAL A 270 -5.23 -16.31 -6.00
N ALA A 271 -5.32 -15.27 -5.17
CA ALA A 271 -4.76 -15.26 -3.82
C ALA A 271 -5.68 -14.55 -2.82
N GLY A 272 -5.54 -14.87 -1.53
CA GLY A 272 -6.29 -14.23 -0.46
C GLY A 272 -5.94 -12.74 -0.30
N SER A 273 -4.65 -12.40 -0.40
CA SER A 273 -4.17 -11.01 -0.25
C SER A 273 -4.70 -10.07 -1.34
N LEU A 274 -5.05 -10.61 -2.51
CA LEU A 274 -5.67 -9.86 -3.60
C LEU A 274 -7.16 -9.55 -3.36
N ALA A 275 -7.79 -10.08 -2.30
CA ALA A 275 -9.22 -9.87 -2.07
C ALA A 275 -9.57 -8.41 -1.69
N SER A 276 -8.58 -7.60 -1.32
CA SER A 276 -8.76 -6.26 -0.76
C SER A 276 -7.74 -5.27 -1.34
N VAL A 277 -7.52 -5.32 -2.65
CA VAL A 277 -6.67 -4.33 -3.33
C VAL A 277 -7.34 -2.95 -3.21
N PRO A 278 -6.62 -1.91 -2.75
CA PRO A 278 -7.18 -0.57 -2.59
C PRO A 278 -7.75 -0.01 -3.90
N THR A 279 -8.79 0.81 -3.79
CA THR A 279 -9.36 1.60 -4.87
C THR A 279 -9.07 3.07 -4.62
N ASP A 280 -9.00 3.87 -5.68
CA ASP A 280 -8.75 5.32 -5.64
C ASP A 280 -7.37 5.70 -5.06
N GLU A 281 -6.44 4.76 -5.13
CA GLU A 281 -5.04 4.92 -4.75
C GLU A 281 -4.13 4.67 -5.96
N ARG A 282 -2.92 5.25 -5.91
CA ARG A 282 -1.82 4.92 -6.82
C ARG A 282 -1.11 3.69 -6.27
N LEU A 283 -1.10 2.62 -7.04
CA LEU A 283 -0.37 1.41 -6.68
C LEU A 283 0.96 1.35 -7.43
N LEU A 284 1.93 0.72 -6.78
CA LEU A 284 3.23 0.43 -7.35
C LEU A 284 3.22 -0.99 -7.89
N TRP A 285 3.55 -1.13 -9.17
CA TRP A 285 3.78 -2.42 -9.82
C TRP A 285 5.27 -2.62 -10.02
N VAL A 286 5.78 -3.78 -9.64
CA VAL A 286 7.21 -4.12 -9.83
C VAL A 286 7.32 -5.53 -10.38
N LEU A 287 8.14 -5.67 -11.42
CA LEU A 287 8.47 -6.91 -12.08
C LEU A 287 9.99 -7.06 -12.08
N ARG A 288 10.48 -8.16 -11.52
CA ARG A 288 11.89 -8.54 -11.61
C ARG A 288 12.04 -9.78 -12.48
N LEU A 289 12.99 -9.71 -13.41
CA LEU A 289 13.34 -10.76 -14.37
C LEU A 289 14.85 -10.98 -14.28
N GLY A 290 15.28 -11.96 -13.49
CA GLY A 290 16.69 -12.09 -13.13
C GLY A 290 17.21 -10.83 -12.44
N ASP A 291 18.19 -10.19 -13.07
CA ASP A 291 18.86 -8.94 -12.65
C ASP A 291 18.16 -7.65 -13.14
N ARG A 292 17.16 -7.78 -14.01
CA ARG A 292 16.40 -6.64 -14.56
C ARG A 292 15.19 -6.32 -13.70
N CYS A 293 14.85 -5.03 -13.64
CA CYS A 293 13.66 -4.56 -12.97
C CYS A 293 12.85 -3.62 -13.87
N ALA A 294 11.55 -3.89 -13.98
CA ALA A 294 10.58 -3.03 -14.64
C ALA A 294 9.52 -2.65 -13.63
N ARG A 295 9.08 -1.40 -13.62
CA ARG A 295 8.11 -0.93 -12.63
C ARG A 295 7.15 0.10 -13.20
N ASN A 296 6.08 0.35 -12.46
CA ASN A 296 5.25 1.52 -12.65
C ASN A 296 4.94 2.09 -11.26
N LEU A 297 5.36 3.33 -11.03
CA LEU A 297 5.27 3.97 -9.72
C LEU A 297 3.90 4.57 -9.41
N ALA A 298 2.99 4.63 -10.39
CA ALA A 298 1.77 5.41 -10.29
C ALA A 298 0.59 4.78 -11.04
N VAL A 299 0.36 3.48 -10.86
CA VAL A 299 -0.80 2.82 -11.49
C VAL A 299 -2.08 3.27 -10.80
N LEU A 300 -2.94 4.00 -11.52
CA LEU A 300 -4.19 4.50 -10.97
C LEU A 300 -5.23 3.38 -10.91
N CYS A 301 -5.70 3.06 -9.71
CA CYS A 301 -6.73 2.06 -9.51
C CYS A 301 -8.09 2.68 -9.24
N ARG A 302 -9.12 2.20 -9.92
CA ARG A 302 -10.52 2.65 -9.77
C ARG A 302 -11.43 1.47 -9.47
N ALA A 303 -12.42 1.72 -8.62
CA ALA A 303 -13.50 0.76 -8.43
C ALA A 303 -14.26 0.58 -9.75
N ALA A 304 -14.56 -0.67 -10.07
CA ALA A 304 -15.40 -1.07 -11.18
C ALA A 304 -16.61 -1.87 -10.65
N GLY A 305 -17.67 -1.97 -11.46
CA GLY A 305 -18.85 -2.75 -11.11
C GLY A 305 -18.52 -4.21 -10.75
N HIS A 306 -19.38 -4.82 -9.93
CA HIS A 306 -19.29 -6.24 -9.52
C HIS A 306 -18.05 -6.62 -8.69
N GLY A 307 -17.55 -5.70 -7.85
CA GLY A 307 -16.43 -5.97 -6.94
C GLY A 307 -15.11 -6.18 -7.67
N ALA A 308 -14.93 -5.49 -8.80
CA ALA A 308 -13.69 -5.45 -9.55
C ALA A 308 -12.97 -4.11 -9.30
N THR A 309 -11.65 -4.14 -9.37
CA THR A 309 -10.78 -2.97 -9.35
C THR A 309 -9.97 -2.98 -10.64
N TYR A 310 -10.08 -1.92 -11.44
CA TYR A 310 -9.31 -1.74 -12.67
C TYR A 310 -8.15 -0.78 -12.42
N CYS A 311 -6.96 -1.12 -12.90
CA CYS A 311 -5.76 -0.34 -12.71
C CYS A 311 -5.01 -0.20 -14.05
N GLY A 312 -4.60 1.02 -14.41
CA GLY A 312 -3.82 1.28 -15.62
C GLY A 312 -3.80 2.73 -16.06
#